data_AF-A0A158R2Q1-F1
#
_entry.id   AF-A0A158R2Q1-F1
#
_cell.length_a   1.000
_cell.length_b   1.000
_cell.length_c   1.000
_cell.angle_alpha   90.00
_cell.angle_beta   90.00
_cell.angle_gamma   90.00
#
_symmetry.space_group_name_H-M   'P 1'
#
loop_
_entity.id
_entity.type
_entity.pdbx_description
1 polymer ?
#
loop_
_entity_poly.entity_id
_entity_poly.type
_entity_poly.pdbx_seq_one_letter_code
_entity_poly.pdbx_strand_id
1 'polypeptide(L)'
;MDTLLSLVANDDNLSQLAEGKTKVIYAIKSDQDHVLIRSKDQLTAFNAARKDQLQGKARIANNTTVNVFKFLDEIAKKCEMIPIEWVARRVATGSFLKRNPGVPQGYRFAEPKIETFFKDDENDDPQYSDEQIECAGFEYNGIKIGKSEINVMKRMTSVIFKALELWPQGDRRLQLDKQFYRDMKEVTAEALQQLISNYEKVMDLTADFSAPSRCRAVVIMGSPADKDHCSKIAAHCKLLGITPVIRISSAHKTTREALDIIAEYESDETPTVVIAVAGRSNGLGPVLAGNYTLPVINCPPVNESTVSTDIWSSLRMPSGMGCSTVLGADEAAMCAAKMMTSHDHMVYGRVLAAQLNTAIKLAKADRSCFGEKC
;
A
#
# COMPACT_ATOMS: atom_id res chain seq x y z
N MET A 1 19.45 -9.64 -6.16
CA MET A 1 19.40 -9.81 -4.68
C MET A 1 20.49 -10.75 -4.20
N ASP A 2 20.73 -11.87 -4.89
CA ASP A 2 21.80 -12.83 -4.56
C ASP A 2 23.21 -12.21 -4.50
N THR A 3 23.50 -11.23 -5.37
CA THR A 3 24.77 -10.49 -5.36
C THR A 3 24.95 -9.60 -4.12
N LEU A 4 23.87 -9.03 -3.56
CA LEU A 4 23.95 -8.21 -2.35
C LEU A 4 24.12 -9.10 -1.11
N LEU A 5 23.41 -10.23 -1.07
CA LEU A 5 23.50 -11.19 0.03
C LEU A 5 24.91 -11.75 0.18
N SER A 6 25.59 -12.07 -0.93
CA SER A 6 26.98 -12.53 -0.89
C SER A 6 27.95 -11.45 -0.41
N LEU A 7 27.72 -10.19 -0.78
CA LEU A 7 28.54 -9.06 -0.34
C LEU A 7 28.44 -8.82 1.17
N VAL A 8 27.22 -8.83 1.73
CA VAL A 8 26.99 -8.53 3.15
C VAL A 8 27.24 -9.71 4.09
N ALA A 9 27.47 -10.92 3.55
CA ALA A 9 27.81 -12.10 4.34
C ALA A 9 29.25 -12.07 4.89
N ASN A 10 30.14 -11.27 4.29
CA ASN A 10 31.49 -11.05 4.78
C ASN A 10 31.60 -9.65 5.41
N ASP A 11 31.86 -9.60 6.71
CA ASP A 11 32.01 -8.34 7.46
C ASP A 11 33.18 -7.47 6.96
N ASP A 12 34.19 -8.05 6.30
CA ASP A 12 35.29 -7.28 5.68
C ASP A 12 34.80 -6.38 4.55
N ASN A 13 33.65 -6.67 3.96
CA ASN A 13 33.03 -5.84 2.93
C ASN A 13 32.25 -4.66 3.51
N LEU A 14 32.16 -4.55 4.84
CA LEU A 14 31.31 -3.58 5.52
C LEU A 14 32.14 -2.49 6.19
N SER A 15 31.57 -1.28 6.25
CA SER A 15 32.09 -0.20 7.10
C SER A 15 30.93 0.42 7.87
N GLN A 16 31.07 0.55 9.19
CA GLN A 16 30.01 1.11 10.02
C GLN A 16 29.82 2.61 9.70
N LEU A 17 28.58 3.00 9.43
CA LEU A 17 28.20 4.39 9.16
C LEU A 17 27.57 5.07 10.36
N ALA A 18 26.66 4.36 11.04
CA ALA A 18 25.91 4.90 12.16
C ALA A 18 25.46 3.79 13.10
N GLU A 19 25.27 4.14 14.37
CA GLU A 19 24.78 3.23 15.39
C GLU A 19 23.72 3.91 16.24
N GLY A 20 22.53 3.31 16.26
CA GLY A 20 21.42 3.77 17.08
C GLY A 20 21.14 2.83 18.25
N LYS A 21 20.11 3.19 19.03
CA LYS A 21 19.63 2.45 20.22
C LYS A 21 19.28 0.98 19.93
N THR A 22 18.89 0.64 18.69
CA THR A 22 18.42 -0.72 18.34
C THR A 22 18.95 -1.28 17.02
N LYS A 23 19.76 -0.52 16.27
CA LYS A 23 20.25 -0.91 14.95
C LYS A 23 21.66 -0.35 14.71
N VAL A 24 22.43 -1.00 13.85
CA VAL A 24 23.69 -0.51 13.29
C VAL A 24 23.52 -0.44 11.77
N ILE A 25 24.02 0.62 11.15
CA ILE A 25 23.99 0.81 9.70
C ILE A 25 25.41 0.68 9.18
N TYR A 26 25.60 -0.16 8.16
CA TYR A 26 26.87 -0.36 7.48
C TYR A 26 26.77 0.04 6.01
N ALA A 27 27.79 0.72 5.51
CA ALA A 27 28.06 0.84 4.08
C ALA A 27 28.58 -0.50 3.55
N ILE A 28 28.28 -0.77 2.28
CA ILE A 28 28.82 -1.90 1.53
C ILE A 28 29.96 -1.34 0.67
N LYS A 29 31.20 -1.74 0.90
CA LYS A 29 32.38 -1.09 0.28
C LYS A 29 32.34 -1.07 -1.25
N SER A 30 31.75 -2.09 -1.87
CA SER A 30 31.62 -2.24 -3.33
C SER A 30 30.29 -1.75 -3.91
N ASP A 31 29.36 -1.27 -3.09
CA ASP A 31 28.04 -0.78 -3.52
C ASP A 31 27.71 0.54 -2.82
N GLN A 32 27.61 1.61 -3.60
CA GLN A 32 27.38 2.96 -3.06
C GLN A 32 25.90 3.29 -2.86
N ASP A 33 25.00 2.50 -3.46
CA ASP A 33 23.56 2.75 -3.49
C ASP A 33 22.83 2.07 -2.33
N HIS A 34 23.41 1.02 -1.74
CA HIS A 34 22.79 0.21 -0.70
C HIS A 34 23.54 0.25 0.63
N VAL A 35 22.80 -0.01 1.71
CA VAL A 35 23.33 -0.14 3.07
C VAL A 35 22.81 -1.41 3.73
N LEU A 36 23.59 -1.98 4.63
CA LEU A 36 23.13 -3.05 5.52
C LEU A 36 22.61 -2.44 6.82
N ILE A 37 21.37 -2.75 7.18
CA ILE A 37 20.79 -2.38 8.47
C ILE A 37 20.74 -3.64 9.36
N ARG A 38 21.60 -3.69 10.39
CA ARG A 38 21.69 -4.81 11.34
C ARG A 38 20.89 -4.47 12.60
N SER A 39 19.84 -5.22 12.89
CA SER A 39 19.05 -5.06 14.12
C SER A 39 19.78 -5.64 15.34
N LYS A 40 19.57 -5.06 16.52
CA LYS A 40 20.12 -5.51 17.81
C LYS A 40 19.04 -6.17 18.67
N ASP A 41 19.44 -7.10 19.54
CA ASP A 41 18.59 -7.72 20.58
C ASP A 41 18.36 -6.78 21.78
N GLN A 42 18.30 -5.47 21.52
CA GLN A 42 18.17 -4.45 22.53
C GLN A 42 16.76 -3.85 22.53
N LEU A 43 16.17 -3.74 23.71
CA LEU A 43 14.91 -3.07 23.97
C LEU A 43 15.16 -1.77 24.72
N THR A 44 14.46 -0.70 24.34
CA THR A 44 14.62 0.63 24.96
C THR A 44 13.26 1.31 25.14
N ALA A 45 13.05 2.06 26.21
CA ALA A 45 11.89 2.94 26.37
C ALA A 45 12.28 4.26 27.05
N PHE A 46 11.43 5.28 26.92
CA PHE A 46 11.60 6.61 27.54
C PHE A 46 12.99 7.21 27.25
N ASN A 47 13.30 7.46 25.99
CA ASN A 47 14.61 7.97 25.52
C ASN A 47 15.81 7.14 26.00
N ALA A 48 15.60 5.82 26.10
CA ALA A 48 16.58 4.85 26.58
C ALA A 48 16.89 4.95 28.08
N ALA A 49 16.06 5.62 28.89
CA ALA A 49 16.13 5.52 30.34
C ALA A 49 15.83 4.09 30.83
N ARG A 50 14.99 3.35 30.10
CA ARG A 50 14.79 1.91 30.31
C ARG A 50 15.48 1.14 29.19
N LYS A 51 16.32 0.15 29.54
CA LYS A 51 17.04 -0.72 28.59
C LYS A 51 17.08 -2.15 29.10
N ASP A 52 16.74 -3.10 28.23
CA ASP A 52 16.83 -4.54 28.52
C ASP A 52 17.35 -5.30 27.30
N GLN A 53 17.97 -6.46 27.53
CA GLN A 53 18.33 -7.39 26.46
C GLN A 53 17.16 -8.35 26.23
N LEU A 54 16.80 -8.57 24.97
CA LEU A 54 15.73 -9.50 24.59
C LEU A 54 16.22 -10.34 23.42
N GLN A 55 16.76 -11.53 23.72
CA GLN A 55 17.32 -12.45 22.74
C GLN A 55 16.31 -12.77 21.63
N GLY A 56 16.74 -12.75 20.36
CA GLY A 56 15.88 -13.06 19.21
C GLY A 56 15.01 -11.90 18.72
N LYS A 57 14.91 -10.80 19.48
CA LYS A 57 14.20 -9.58 19.09
C LYS A 57 14.74 -8.98 17.78
N ALA A 58 16.05 -9.03 17.55
CA ALA A 58 16.70 -8.54 16.34
C ALA A 58 16.14 -9.24 15.09
N ARG A 59 16.07 -10.57 15.14
CA ARG A 59 15.51 -11.42 14.07
C ARG A 59 14.06 -11.05 13.80
N ILE A 60 13.24 -10.99 14.86
CA ILE A 60 11.80 -10.69 14.75
C ILE A 60 11.56 -9.29 14.19
N ALA A 61 12.27 -8.28 14.71
CA ALA A 61 12.17 -6.91 14.23
C ALA A 61 12.64 -6.76 12.79
N ASN A 62 13.70 -7.49 12.40
CA ASN A 62 14.19 -7.51 11.03
C ASN A 62 13.15 -8.14 10.10
N ASN A 63 12.64 -9.32 10.42
CA ASN A 63 11.64 -10.01 9.59
C ASN A 63 10.35 -9.19 9.47
N THR A 64 9.87 -8.60 10.56
CA THR A 64 8.69 -7.71 10.52
C THR A 64 8.93 -6.52 9.59
N THR A 65 10.11 -5.88 9.69
CA THR A 65 10.48 -4.76 8.80
C THR A 65 10.56 -5.23 7.34
N VAL A 66 11.21 -6.37 7.07
CA VAL A 66 11.33 -6.93 5.72
C VAL A 66 9.96 -7.27 5.14
N ASN A 67 9.06 -7.86 5.91
CA ASN A 67 7.70 -8.19 5.47
C ASN A 67 6.93 -6.93 5.06
N VAL A 68 6.98 -5.88 5.90
CA VAL A 68 6.36 -4.59 5.61
C VAL A 68 6.98 -3.92 4.38
N PHE A 69 8.31 -3.88 4.27
CA PHE A 69 8.98 -3.24 3.14
C PHE A 69 8.79 -4.02 1.83
N LYS A 70 8.74 -5.36 1.87
CA LYS A 70 8.37 -6.18 0.70
C LYS A 70 6.95 -5.90 0.23
N PHE A 71 6.01 -5.76 1.17
CA PHE A 71 4.63 -5.36 0.85
C PHE A 71 4.57 -3.98 0.17
N LEU A 72 5.43 -3.06 0.59
CA LEU A 72 5.58 -1.73 -0.02
C LEU A 72 6.47 -1.71 -1.29
N ASP A 73 7.02 -2.87 -1.70
CA ASP A 73 7.95 -3.03 -2.83
C ASP A 73 9.25 -2.21 -2.70
N GLU A 74 9.81 -2.12 -1.48
CA GLU A 74 10.97 -1.30 -1.16
C GLU A 74 12.15 -2.11 -0.61
N ILE A 75 13.37 -1.66 -0.95
CA ILE A 75 14.64 -2.17 -0.42
C ILE A 75 15.45 -0.98 0.13
N ALA A 76 16.20 -1.21 1.21
CA ALA A 76 17.00 -0.17 1.86
C ALA A 76 18.11 0.36 0.93
N LYS A 77 17.88 1.55 0.37
CA LYS A 77 18.89 2.35 -0.32
C LYS A 77 19.54 3.33 0.65
N LYS A 78 20.79 3.70 0.37
CA LYS A 78 21.48 4.76 1.08
C LYS A 78 20.70 6.07 0.91
N CYS A 79 20.41 6.74 2.02
CA CYS A 79 19.70 8.01 2.03
C CYS A 79 20.16 8.89 3.19
N GLU A 80 19.94 10.20 3.07
CA GLU A 80 20.05 11.15 4.18
C GLU A 80 18.69 11.23 4.88
N MET A 81 18.69 11.00 6.19
CA MET A 81 17.46 10.94 6.98
C MET A 81 16.98 12.36 7.31
N ILE A 82 15.73 12.67 6.94
CA ILE A 82 15.04 13.87 7.43
C ILE A 82 14.72 13.69 8.92
N PRO A 83 15.09 14.62 9.83
CA PRO A 83 14.99 14.46 11.28
C PRO A 83 13.57 14.73 11.81
N ILE A 84 12.57 14.17 11.14
CA ILE A 84 11.16 14.28 11.51
C ILE A 84 10.60 12.87 11.77
N GLU A 85 9.84 12.71 12.85
CA GLU A 85 8.98 11.57 13.09
C GLU A 85 7.59 11.86 12.55
N TRP A 86 7.17 11.05 11.57
CA TRP A 86 5.84 11.13 10.97
C TRP A 86 4.91 10.15 11.66
N VAL A 87 3.96 10.67 12.45
CA VAL A 87 3.03 9.86 13.25
C VAL A 87 1.64 9.91 12.63
N ALA A 88 1.06 8.75 12.34
CA ALA A 88 -0.33 8.63 11.92
C ALA A 88 -1.17 7.98 13.01
N ARG A 89 -2.43 8.45 13.17
CA ARG A 89 -3.38 7.90 14.15
C ARG A 89 -4.75 7.68 13.54
N ARG A 90 -5.29 6.48 13.73
CA ARG A 90 -6.72 6.22 13.55
C ARG A 90 -7.53 6.53 14.80
N VAL A 91 -6.97 6.24 15.98
CA VAL A 91 -7.65 6.30 17.26
C VAL A 91 -6.87 7.18 18.22
N ALA A 92 -7.57 8.07 18.93
CA ALA A 92 -6.99 8.93 19.95
C ALA A 92 -6.57 8.10 21.17
N THR A 93 -5.26 8.10 21.43
CA THR A 93 -4.62 7.42 22.56
C THR A 93 -3.25 8.04 22.86
N GLY A 94 -2.64 7.64 23.97
CA GLY A 94 -1.26 8.00 24.31
C GLY A 94 -1.03 9.51 24.41
N SER A 95 0.08 9.98 23.81
CA SER A 95 0.50 11.39 23.88
C SER A 95 -0.49 12.36 23.25
N PHE A 96 -1.35 11.90 22.33
CA PHE A 96 -2.41 12.73 21.77
C PHE A 96 -3.40 13.20 22.85
N LEU A 97 -3.84 12.30 23.74
CA LEU A 97 -4.80 12.63 24.79
C LEU A 97 -4.20 13.59 25.83
N LYS A 98 -2.89 13.44 26.13
CA LYS A 98 -2.17 14.36 27.02
C LYS A 98 -2.13 15.78 26.47
N ARG A 99 -1.88 15.93 25.16
CA ARG A 99 -1.84 17.23 24.49
C ARG A 99 -3.22 17.84 24.21
N ASN A 100 -4.28 17.03 24.24
CA ASN A 100 -5.64 17.46 23.92
C ASN A 100 -6.63 17.07 25.04
N PRO A 101 -6.57 17.76 26.21
CA PRO A 101 -7.51 17.52 27.30
C PRO A 101 -8.96 17.67 26.84
N GLY A 102 -9.83 16.77 27.27
CA GLY A 102 -11.25 16.75 26.90
C GLY A 102 -11.59 15.83 25.72
N VAL A 103 -10.60 15.38 24.94
CA VAL A 103 -10.84 14.34 23.91
C VAL A 103 -10.97 12.97 24.59
N PRO A 104 -12.03 12.19 24.32
CA PRO A 104 -12.18 10.87 24.91
C PRO A 104 -11.18 9.86 24.32
N GLN A 105 -10.66 8.96 25.16
CA GLN A 105 -9.90 7.80 24.70
C GLN A 105 -10.78 6.95 23.76
N GLY A 106 -10.21 6.53 22.63
CA GLY A 106 -10.95 5.75 21.64
C GLY A 106 -11.64 6.59 20.56
N TYR A 107 -11.58 7.93 20.62
CA TYR A 107 -12.07 8.78 19.53
C TYR A 107 -11.43 8.38 18.19
N ARG A 108 -12.25 8.10 17.18
CA ARG A 108 -11.78 7.61 15.87
C ARG A 108 -11.73 8.76 14.86
N PHE A 109 -10.55 8.99 14.28
CA PHE A 109 -10.38 9.94 13.18
C PHE A 109 -10.82 9.31 11.85
N ALA A 110 -11.73 9.99 11.12
CA ALA A 110 -12.23 9.51 9.83
C ALA A 110 -11.10 9.44 8.77
N GLU A 111 -10.26 10.47 8.72
CA GLU A 111 -8.96 10.44 8.05
C GLU A 111 -7.85 10.28 9.08
N PRO A 112 -6.78 9.49 8.81
CA PRO A 112 -5.67 9.37 9.74
C PRO A 112 -5.14 10.74 10.15
N LYS A 113 -5.12 11.03 11.45
CA LYS A 113 -4.50 12.24 11.97
C LYS A 113 -2.99 12.11 11.81
N ILE A 114 -2.40 12.99 11.01
CA ILE A 114 -0.95 13.09 10.85
C ILE A 114 -0.41 14.16 11.80
N GLU A 115 0.61 13.80 12.56
CA GLU A 115 1.39 14.68 13.43
C GLU A 115 2.88 14.51 13.10
N THR A 116 3.66 15.57 13.31
CA THR A 116 5.10 15.61 13.07
C THR A 116 5.83 16.00 14.34
N PHE A 117 6.93 15.32 14.63
CA PHE A 117 7.80 15.60 15.79
C PHE A 117 9.23 15.74 15.31
N PHE A 118 9.92 16.79 15.73
CA PHE A 118 11.34 16.97 15.42
C PHE A 118 12.16 16.04 16.31
N LYS A 119 13.12 15.33 15.70
CA LYS A 119 14.00 14.41 16.45
C LYS A 119 14.99 15.22 17.28
N ASP A 120 14.76 15.22 18.59
CA ASP A 120 15.57 15.91 19.57
C ASP A 120 15.40 15.23 20.94
N ASP A 121 16.32 14.32 21.25
CA ASP A 121 16.33 13.55 22.50
C ASP A 121 16.44 14.47 23.74
N GLU A 122 17.02 15.69 23.62
CA GLU A 122 17.17 16.63 24.74
C GLU A 122 15.85 17.34 25.09
N ASN A 123 14.98 17.52 24.10
CA ASN A 123 13.71 18.23 24.22
C ASN A 123 12.48 17.32 24.07
N ASP A 124 12.66 16.01 24.30
CA ASP A 124 11.60 14.99 24.25
C ASP A 124 10.81 14.95 22.92
N ASP A 125 11.52 15.11 21.79
CA ASP A 125 10.98 15.12 20.43
C ASP A 125 9.77 16.07 20.26
N PRO A 126 9.99 17.41 20.27
CA PRO A 126 8.91 18.38 20.30
C PRO A 126 8.05 18.30 19.04
N GLN A 127 6.73 18.52 19.20
CA GLN A 127 5.82 18.56 18.07
C GLN A 127 6.14 19.76 17.16
N TYR A 128 6.30 19.50 15.87
CA TYR A 128 6.49 20.53 14.85
C TYR A 128 5.23 20.68 14.01
N SER A 129 4.86 21.93 13.71
CA SER A 129 3.93 22.31 12.65
C SER A 129 4.59 22.22 11.27
N ASP A 130 3.78 22.29 10.20
CA ASP A 130 4.30 22.30 8.83
C ASP A 130 5.19 23.52 8.61
N GLU A 131 4.78 24.69 9.13
CA GLU A 131 5.52 25.95 9.04
C GLU A 131 6.86 25.90 9.77
N GLN A 132 6.94 25.18 10.90
CA GLN A 132 8.21 24.97 11.62
C GLN A 132 9.18 24.07 10.84
N ILE A 133 8.68 23.06 10.12
CA ILE A 133 9.52 22.22 9.26
C ILE A 133 10.03 23.04 8.07
N GLU A 134 9.17 23.85 7.47
CA GLU A 134 9.52 24.70 6.33
C GLU A 134 10.54 25.78 6.72
N CYS A 135 10.33 26.48 7.83
CA CYS A 135 11.26 27.53 8.27
C CYS A 135 12.59 26.99 8.81
N ALA A 136 12.65 25.71 9.21
CA ALA A 136 13.90 25.05 9.57
C ALA A 136 14.88 24.94 8.38
N GLY A 137 14.38 25.07 7.14
CA GLY A 137 15.22 25.19 5.95
C GLY A 137 16.04 23.93 5.65
N PHE A 138 15.53 22.75 6.02
CA PHE A 138 16.22 21.49 5.76
C PHE A 138 16.51 21.28 4.28
N GLU A 139 17.71 20.81 3.97
CA GLU A 139 18.13 20.45 2.63
C GLU A 139 18.95 19.16 2.70
N TYR A 140 18.56 18.17 1.90
CA TYR A 140 19.21 16.86 1.86
C TYR A 140 19.37 16.40 0.41
N ASN A 141 20.57 15.97 0.04
CA ASN A 141 20.93 15.62 -1.34
C ASN A 141 20.49 16.68 -2.39
N GLY A 142 20.60 17.97 -2.06
CA GLY A 142 20.20 19.08 -2.93
C GLY A 142 18.68 19.27 -3.08
N ILE A 143 17.88 18.61 -2.25
CA ILE A 143 16.43 18.78 -2.20
C ILE A 143 16.09 19.56 -0.94
N LYS A 144 15.58 20.78 -1.11
CA LYS A 144 15.02 21.58 -0.03
C LYS A 144 13.66 21.03 0.40
N ILE A 145 13.45 20.90 1.72
CA ILE A 145 12.19 20.43 2.29
C ILE A 145 11.23 21.62 2.45
N GLY A 146 10.55 21.97 1.36
CA GLY A 146 9.51 22.99 1.36
C GLY A 146 8.11 22.43 1.58
N LYS A 147 7.10 23.30 1.48
CA LYS A 147 5.67 22.94 1.56
C LYS A 147 5.26 21.75 0.67
N SER A 148 5.82 21.64 -0.53
CA SER A 148 5.52 20.53 -1.46
C SER A 148 6.01 19.19 -0.92
N GLU A 149 7.26 19.11 -0.47
CA GLU A 149 7.86 17.92 0.15
C GLU A 149 7.07 17.49 1.40
N ILE A 150 6.74 18.46 2.26
CA ILE A 150 5.95 18.21 3.47
C ILE A 150 4.59 17.61 3.09
N ASN A 151 3.88 18.18 2.11
CA ASN A 151 2.60 17.66 1.65
C ASN A 151 2.70 16.25 1.07
N VAL A 152 3.75 15.96 0.30
CA VAL A 152 4.02 14.61 -0.23
C VAL A 152 4.26 13.62 0.90
N MET A 153 5.11 13.97 1.87
CA MET A 153 5.41 13.12 3.02
C MET A 153 4.17 12.84 3.87
N LYS A 154 3.33 13.86 4.15
CA LYS A 154 2.06 13.66 4.88
C LYS A 154 1.10 12.71 4.16
N ARG A 155 0.96 12.86 2.83
CA ARG A 155 0.14 11.97 2.01
C ARG A 155 0.70 10.55 2.03
N MET A 156 2.01 10.40 1.89
CA MET A 156 2.69 9.11 1.95
C MET A 156 2.52 8.44 3.32
N THR A 157 2.70 9.16 4.42
CA THR A 157 2.45 8.64 5.78
C THR A 157 1.01 8.16 5.94
N SER A 158 0.03 8.93 5.46
CA SER A 158 -1.38 8.53 5.51
C SER A 158 -1.66 7.26 4.70
N VAL A 159 -1.10 7.16 3.49
CA VAL A 159 -1.27 5.98 2.61
C VAL A 159 -0.60 4.74 3.20
N ILE A 160 0.65 4.84 3.64
CA ILE A 160 1.37 3.75 4.30
C ILE A 160 0.58 3.29 5.53
N PHE A 161 0.10 4.22 6.36
CA PHE A 161 -0.71 3.88 7.53
C PHE A 161 -2.00 3.15 7.14
N LYS A 162 -2.75 3.62 6.14
CA LYS A 162 -3.97 2.97 5.66
C LYS A 162 -3.70 1.56 5.13
N ALA A 163 -2.63 1.39 4.36
CA ALA A 163 -2.27 0.08 3.78
C ALA A 163 -1.84 -0.93 4.86
N LEU A 164 -1.20 -0.45 5.94
CA LEU A 164 -0.76 -1.27 7.07
C LEU A 164 -1.77 -1.35 8.21
N GLU A 165 -2.93 -0.70 8.11
CA GLU A 165 -3.97 -0.69 9.15
C GLU A 165 -4.61 -2.08 9.26
N LEU A 166 -3.88 -3.02 9.87
CA LEU A 166 -4.40 -4.29 10.34
C LEU A 166 -4.64 -4.18 11.82
N TRP A 167 -5.90 -3.92 12.17
CA TRP A 167 -6.34 -4.10 13.54
C TRP A 167 -7.61 -4.95 13.56
N PRO A 168 -7.60 -6.08 14.29
CA PRO A 168 -8.85 -6.71 14.70
C PRO A 168 -9.58 -5.80 15.70
N GLN A 169 -10.40 -4.89 15.18
CA GLN A 169 -11.48 -4.18 15.90
C GLN A 169 -11.10 -3.26 17.08
N GLY A 170 -9.85 -2.80 17.21
CA GLY A 170 -9.50 -1.72 18.14
C GLY A 170 -9.50 -2.10 19.64
N ASP A 171 -9.49 -3.40 19.97
CA ASP A 171 -9.40 -3.83 21.36
C ASP A 171 -7.97 -3.65 21.92
N ARG A 172 -7.82 -2.71 22.85
CA ARG A 172 -6.55 -2.42 23.54
C ARG A 172 -6.03 -3.63 24.34
N ARG A 173 -6.89 -4.55 24.76
CA ARG A 173 -6.49 -5.77 25.48
C ARG A 173 -5.68 -6.74 24.62
N LEU A 174 -5.83 -6.64 23.30
CA LEU A 174 -5.10 -7.43 22.31
C LEU A 174 -3.82 -6.72 21.84
N GLN A 175 -3.31 -5.78 22.62
CA GLN A 175 -2.12 -5.01 22.28
C GLN A 175 -0.87 -5.91 22.21
N LEU A 176 -0.32 -6.06 21.01
CA LEU A 176 0.89 -6.83 20.75
C LEU A 176 2.16 -5.96 20.63
N ASP A 177 2.00 -4.64 20.65
CA ASP A 177 3.07 -3.69 20.38
C ASP A 177 3.90 -3.32 21.63
N LYS A 178 4.92 -2.50 21.40
CA LYS A 178 5.90 -2.05 22.40
C LYS A 178 5.30 -1.31 23.60
N GLN A 179 4.07 -0.81 23.50
CA GLN A 179 3.39 -0.17 24.62
C GLN A 179 3.20 -1.14 25.79
N PHE A 180 3.06 -2.46 25.55
CA PHE A 180 3.04 -3.47 26.60
C PHE A 180 4.26 -3.35 27.52
N TYR A 181 5.45 -3.18 26.95
CA TYR A 181 6.71 -2.97 27.69
C TYR A 181 6.80 -1.60 28.38
N ARG A 182 6.19 -0.55 27.80
CA ARG A 182 6.14 0.79 28.41
C ARG A 182 5.23 0.81 29.64
N ASP A 183 4.13 0.06 29.60
CA ASP A 183 3.12 0.02 30.65
C ASP A 183 3.53 -0.90 31.83
N MET A 184 4.58 -1.71 31.67
CA MET A 184 5.13 -2.54 32.76
C MET A 184 5.64 -1.68 33.90
N LYS A 185 5.10 -1.92 35.10
CA LYS A 185 5.62 -1.34 36.36
C LYS A 185 7.01 -1.89 36.67
N GLU A 186 7.17 -3.21 36.61
CA GLU A 186 8.43 -3.94 36.79
C GLU A 186 8.68 -4.88 35.61
N VAL A 187 9.96 -5.04 35.24
CA VAL A 187 10.38 -5.90 34.13
C VAL A 187 10.75 -7.27 34.71
N THR A 188 9.84 -8.23 34.59
CA THR A 188 10.05 -9.64 34.99
C THR A 188 10.41 -10.52 33.79
N ALA A 189 11.08 -11.65 34.01
CA ALA A 189 11.42 -12.59 32.95
C ALA A 189 10.18 -13.12 32.21
N GLU A 190 9.09 -13.41 32.93
CA GLU A 190 7.82 -13.88 32.38
C GLU A 190 7.19 -12.83 31.46
N ALA A 191 7.22 -11.56 31.87
CA ALA A 191 6.71 -10.45 31.06
C ALA A 191 7.54 -10.22 29.79
N LEU A 192 8.87 -10.39 29.84
CA LEU A 192 9.73 -10.35 28.65
C LEU A 192 9.45 -11.53 27.71
N GLN A 193 9.16 -12.72 28.25
CA GLN A 193 8.76 -13.89 27.47
C GLN A 193 7.39 -13.68 26.78
N GLN A 194 6.44 -13.04 27.46
CA GLN A 194 5.18 -12.64 26.85
C GLN A 194 5.38 -11.60 25.74
N LEU A 195 6.28 -10.63 25.97
CA LEU A 195 6.58 -9.59 24.99
C LEU A 195 7.19 -10.17 23.71
N ILE A 196 8.13 -11.10 23.81
CA ILE A 196 8.70 -11.74 22.61
C ILE A 196 7.65 -12.56 21.86
N SER A 197 6.79 -13.31 22.58
CA SER A 197 5.68 -14.03 21.95
C SER A 197 4.72 -13.08 21.22
N ASN A 198 4.45 -11.90 21.78
CA ASN A 198 3.65 -10.88 21.10
C ASN A 198 4.32 -10.38 19.81
N TYR A 199 5.64 -10.16 19.83
CA TYR A 199 6.38 -9.76 18.62
C TYR A 199 6.43 -10.88 17.57
N GLU A 200 6.55 -12.15 17.97
CA GLU A 200 6.48 -13.29 17.05
C GLU A 200 5.11 -13.36 16.35
N LYS A 201 4.01 -13.19 17.10
CA LYS A 201 2.67 -13.10 16.51
C LYS A 201 2.57 -11.98 15.47
N VAL A 202 3.15 -10.81 15.75
CA VAL A 202 3.16 -9.70 14.78
C VAL A 202 3.98 -10.07 13.55
N MET A 203 5.16 -10.67 13.72
CA MET A 203 5.98 -11.13 12.61
C MET A 203 5.23 -12.12 11.71
N ASP A 204 4.55 -13.10 12.30
CA ASP A 204 3.77 -14.10 11.56
C ASP A 204 2.60 -13.43 10.82
N LEU A 205 1.84 -12.54 11.48
CA LEU A 205 0.78 -11.77 10.84
C LEU A 205 1.30 -10.92 9.67
N THR A 206 2.50 -10.34 9.79
CA THR A 206 3.09 -9.57 8.69
C THR A 206 3.60 -10.43 7.54
N ALA A 207 3.89 -11.71 7.76
CA ALA A 207 4.34 -12.61 6.68
C ALA A 207 3.25 -12.79 5.61
N ASP A 208 1.99 -12.74 6.02
CA ASP A 208 0.83 -12.82 5.13
C ASP A 208 0.65 -11.58 4.24
N PHE A 209 1.35 -10.46 4.51
CA PHE A 209 1.25 -9.26 3.65
C PHE A 209 1.85 -9.50 2.27
N SER A 210 2.63 -10.55 2.08
CA SER A 210 3.19 -10.90 0.76
C SER A 210 2.39 -12.02 0.08
N ALA A 211 1.23 -12.39 0.63
CA ALA A 211 0.38 -13.42 0.03
C ALA A 211 -0.05 -13.01 -1.38
N PRO A 212 -0.12 -13.95 -2.34
CA PRO A 212 -0.66 -13.66 -3.66
C PRO A 212 -2.10 -13.17 -3.55
N SER A 213 -2.44 -12.16 -4.37
CA SER A 213 -3.81 -11.69 -4.47
C SER A 213 -4.73 -12.82 -4.93
N ARG A 214 -5.91 -12.85 -4.33
CA ARG A 214 -6.97 -13.83 -4.65
C ARG A 214 -7.97 -13.29 -5.66
N CYS A 215 -7.87 -12.03 -6.07
CA CYS A 215 -8.82 -11.43 -6.99
C CYS A 215 -8.48 -11.73 -8.45
N ARG A 216 -9.53 -11.88 -9.27
CA ARG A 216 -9.42 -12.15 -10.71
C ARG A 216 -10.26 -11.20 -11.55
N ALA A 217 -9.75 -10.82 -12.72
CA ALA A 217 -10.50 -10.13 -13.76
C ALA A 217 -10.62 -11.03 -14.98
N VAL A 218 -11.85 -11.38 -15.37
CA VAL A 218 -12.12 -12.16 -16.58
C VAL A 218 -12.43 -11.19 -17.72
N VAL A 219 -11.47 -11.00 -18.61
CA VAL A 219 -11.59 -10.14 -19.79
C VAL A 219 -12.13 -10.97 -20.94
N ILE A 220 -13.39 -10.74 -21.33
CA ILE A 220 -14.05 -11.47 -22.41
C ILE A 220 -14.15 -10.56 -23.63
N MET A 221 -13.54 -10.98 -24.74
CA MET A 221 -13.62 -10.24 -26.01
C MET A 221 -14.56 -10.91 -27.01
N GLY A 222 -15.34 -10.09 -27.71
CA GLY A 222 -16.27 -10.53 -28.76
C GLY A 222 -15.60 -10.99 -30.07
N SER A 223 -14.35 -10.56 -30.29
CA SER A 223 -13.57 -10.81 -31.49
C SER A 223 -12.08 -10.95 -31.17
N PRO A 224 -11.35 -11.87 -31.82
CA PRO A 224 -9.88 -11.95 -31.70
C PRO A 224 -9.16 -10.66 -32.11
N ALA A 225 -9.79 -9.80 -32.91
CA ALA A 225 -9.23 -8.52 -33.34
C ALA A 225 -8.99 -7.55 -32.16
N ASP A 226 -9.71 -7.73 -31.04
CA ASP A 226 -9.63 -6.85 -29.86
C ASP A 226 -8.55 -7.29 -28.86
N LYS A 227 -7.72 -8.26 -29.23
CA LYS A 227 -6.71 -8.88 -28.36
C LYS A 227 -5.70 -7.88 -27.79
N ASP A 228 -5.29 -6.88 -28.57
CA ASP A 228 -4.32 -5.89 -28.12
C ASP A 228 -4.90 -4.99 -27.02
N HIS A 229 -6.17 -4.60 -27.15
CA HIS A 229 -6.88 -3.83 -26.12
C HIS A 229 -7.03 -4.67 -24.83
N CYS A 230 -7.42 -5.94 -24.97
CA CYS A 230 -7.54 -6.87 -23.83
C CYS A 230 -6.21 -7.12 -23.13
N SER A 231 -5.11 -7.19 -23.91
CA SER A 231 -3.76 -7.38 -23.37
C SER A 231 -3.31 -6.16 -22.55
N LYS A 232 -3.68 -4.93 -22.97
CA LYS A 232 -3.46 -3.71 -22.18
C LYS A 232 -4.24 -3.75 -20.86
N ILE A 233 -5.53 -4.10 -20.90
CA ILE A 233 -6.35 -4.28 -19.68
C ILE A 233 -5.68 -5.28 -18.75
N ALA A 234 -5.30 -6.45 -19.26
CA ALA A 234 -4.66 -7.50 -18.48
C ALA A 234 -3.33 -7.05 -17.86
N ALA A 235 -2.52 -6.27 -18.58
CA ALA A 235 -1.28 -5.71 -18.06
C ALA A 235 -1.54 -4.75 -16.88
N HIS A 236 -2.54 -3.87 -17.00
CA HIS A 236 -2.91 -2.97 -15.90
C HIS A 236 -3.52 -3.72 -14.70
N CYS A 237 -4.32 -4.77 -14.93
CA CYS A 237 -4.80 -5.64 -13.86
C CYS A 237 -3.65 -6.26 -13.06
N LYS A 238 -2.62 -6.79 -13.73
CA LYS A 238 -1.43 -7.36 -13.06
C LYS A 238 -0.70 -6.34 -12.21
N LEU A 239 -0.54 -5.11 -12.70
CA LEU A 239 0.08 -4.03 -11.94
C LEU A 239 -0.70 -3.73 -10.65
N LEU A 240 -2.02 -3.78 -10.70
CA LEU A 240 -2.91 -3.57 -9.56
C LEU A 240 -3.10 -4.81 -8.67
N GLY A 241 -2.43 -5.92 -9.00
CA GLY A 241 -2.50 -7.15 -8.23
C GLY A 241 -3.77 -7.96 -8.50
N ILE A 242 -4.46 -7.76 -9.61
CA ILE A 242 -5.56 -8.63 -10.04
C ILE A 242 -5.04 -9.62 -11.06
N THR A 243 -5.39 -10.90 -10.91
CA THR A 243 -5.04 -11.94 -11.89
C THR A 243 -5.93 -11.80 -13.12
N PRO A 244 -5.41 -11.47 -14.31
CA PRO A 244 -6.24 -11.40 -15.51
C PRO A 244 -6.39 -12.78 -16.15
N VAL A 245 -7.60 -13.07 -16.64
CA VAL A 245 -7.87 -14.20 -17.52
C VAL A 245 -8.54 -13.68 -18.78
N ILE A 246 -8.00 -14.02 -19.94
CA ILE A 246 -8.53 -13.57 -21.24
C ILE A 246 -9.31 -14.71 -21.88
N ARG A 247 -10.56 -14.45 -22.28
CA ARG A 247 -11.42 -15.39 -23.01
C ARG A 247 -11.96 -14.71 -24.28
N ILE A 248 -12.35 -15.52 -25.25
CA ILE A 248 -12.98 -15.06 -26.50
C ILE A 248 -14.35 -15.73 -26.59
N SER A 249 -15.41 -14.94 -26.66
CA SER A 249 -16.77 -15.42 -26.91
C SER A 249 -17.66 -14.27 -27.34
N SER A 250 -18.67 -14.56 -28.17
CA SER A 250 -19.60 -13.57 -28.69
C SER A 250 -21.02 -13.82 -28.22
N ALA A 251 -21.62 -12.83 -27.56
CA ALA A 251 -23.04 -12.90 -27.19
C ALA A 251 -24.00 -13.03 -28.39
N HIS A 252 -23.57 -12.66 -29.60
CA HIS A 252 -24.39 -12.76 -30.81
C HIS A 252 -24.20 -14.05 -31.60
N LYS A 253 -22.99 -14.63 -31.57
CA LYS A 253 -22.62 -15.78 -32.41
C LYS A 253 -22.51 -17.09 -31.62
N THR A 254 -22.20 -17.00 -30.33
CA THR A 254 -21.88 -18.12 -29.43
C THR A 254 -22.43 -17.81 -28.04
N THR A 255 -23.73 -17.50 -27.97
CA THR A 255 -24.39 -16.99 -26.76
C THR A 255 -24.30 -17.99 -25.61
N ARG A 256 -24.52 -19.29 -25.89
CA ARG A 256 -24.48 -20.33 -24.87
C ARG A 256 -23.09 -20.46 -24.27
N GLU A 257 -22.06 -20.47 -25.13
CA GLU A 257 -20.67 -20.54 -24.71
C GLU A 257 -20.27 -19.32 -23.89
N ALA A 258 -20.74 -18.12 -24.24
CA ALA A 258 -20.50 -16.91 -23.42
C ALA A 258 -21.07 -17.05 -22.00
N LEU A 259 -22.25 -17.66 -21.86
CA LEU A 259 -22.87 -17.92 -20.57
C LEU A 259 -22.14 -19.03 -19.79
N ASP A 260 -21.75 -20.12 -20.46
CA ASP A 260 -21.03 -21.22 -19.82
C ASP A 260 -19.67 -20.75 -19.26
N ILE A 261 -18.96 -19.89 -19.99
CA ILE A 261 -17.70 -19.28 -19.52
C ILE A 261 -17.89 -18.54 -18.19
N ILE A 262 -18.97 -17.79 -18.01
CA ILE A 262 -19.18 -17.05 -16.76
C ILE A 262 -19.64 -17.97 -15.63
N ALA A 263 -20.49 -18.97 -15.91
CA ALA A 263 -20.88 -19.96 -14.92
C ALA A 263 -19.64 -20.63 -14.28
N GLU A 264 -18.62 -20.98 -15.07
CA GLU A 264 -17.35 -21.52 -14.56
C GLU A 264 -16.75 -20.63 -13.46
N TYR A 265 -16.65 -19.32 -13.71
CA TYR A 265 -15.99 -18.39 -12.80
C TYR A 265 -16.85 -17.93 -11.62
N GLU A 266 -18.18 -17.94 -11.76
CA GLU A 266 -19.07 -17.64 -10.63
C GLU A 266 -19.19 -18.82 -9.68
N SER A 267 -19.01 -20.05 -10.18
CA SER A 267 -19.10 -21.26 -9.37
C SER A 267 -17.91 -21.47 -8.43
N ASP A 268 -16.81 -20.75 -8.62
CA ASP A 268 -15.64 -20.81 -7.73
C ASP A 268 -15.67 -19.69 -6.67
N GLU A 269 -14.97 -19.88 -5.55
CA GLU A 269 -14.94 -18.92 -4.44
C GLU A 269 -14.02 -17.70 -4.70
N THR A 270 -13.52 -17.53 -5.93
CA THR A 270 -12.55 -16.46 -6.27
C THR A 270 -13.30 -15.15 -6.53
N PRO A 271 -13.03 -14.07 -5.79
CA PRO A 271 -13.59 -12.76 -6.08
C PRO A 271 -13.28 -12.33 -7.51
N THR A 272 -14.32 -12.25 -8.34
CA THR A 272 -14.20 -12.09 -9.79
C THR A 272 -14.96 -10.85 -10.28
N VAL A 273 -14.34 -10.10 -11.17
CA VAL A 273 -14.97 -9.05 -11.97
C VAL A 273 -14.84 -9.38 -13.46
N VAL A 274 -15.89 -9.14 -14.23
CA VAL A 274 -15.91 -9.39 -15.66
C VAL A 274 -15.71 -8.09 -16.41
N ILE A 275 -14.81 -8.09 -17.40
CA ILE A 275 -14.57 -6.96 -18.29
C ILE A 275 -14.97 -7.40 -19.71
N ALA A 276 -16.08 -6.86 -20.19
CA ALA A 276 -16.61 -7.14 -21.52
C ALA A 276 -16.02 -6.17 -22.55
N VAL A 277 -15.34 -6.72 -23.55
CA VAL A 277 -14.71 -5.98 -24.65
C VAL A 277 -15.42 -6.35 -25.95
N ALA A 278 -16.28 -5.47 -26.44
CA ALA A 278 -16.97 -5.64 -27.71
C ALA A 278 -17.11 -4.31 -28.43
N GLY A 279 -16.63 -4.24 -29.67
CA GLY A 279 -16.86 -3.09 -30.57
C GLY A 279 -18.25 -3.13 -31.21
N ARG A 280 -18.62 -2.05 -31.91
CA ARG A 280 -19.94 -1.88 -32.54
C ARG A 280 -21.06 -1.92 -31.49
N SER A 281 -22.16 -2.60 -31.78
CA SER A 281 -23.23 -2.84 -30.82
C SER A 281 -22.79 -3.88 -29.78
N ASN A 282 -22.40 -3.42 -28.59
CA ASN A 282 -21.99 -4.27 -27.47
C ASN A 282 -23.19 -5.01 -26.86
N GLY A 283 -23.47 -6.22 -27.34
CA GLY A 283 -24.38 -7.15 -26.67
C GLY A 283 -23.69 -8.02 -25.62
N LEU A 284 -22.36 -8.05 -25.57
CA LEU A 284 -21.60 -8.94 -24.69
C LEU A 284 -21.81 -8.56 -23.23
N GLY A 285 -21.44 -7.35 -22.82
CA GLY A 285 -21.59 -6.94 -21.42
C GLY A 285 -23.03 -7.03 -20.89
N PRO A 286 -24.03 -6.56 -21.63
CA PRO A 286 -25.43 -6.70 -21.22
C PRO A 286 -25.88 -8.15 -21.05
N VAL A 287 -25.57 -9.04 -22.00
CA VAL A 287 -25.94 -10.46 -21.86
C VAL A 287 -25.30 -11.08 -20.62
N LEU A 288 -24.03 -10.77 -20.35
CA LEU A 288 -23.33 -11.31 -19.19
C LEU A 288 -23.91 -10.78 -17.86
N ALA A 289 -24.17 -9.48 -17.76
CA ALA A 289 -24.69 -8.85 -16.54
C ALA A 289 -26.15 -9.20 -16.24
N GLY A 290 -26.94 -9.57 -17.25
CA GLY A 290 -28.35 -9.92 -17.08
C GLY A 290 -28.56 -11.36 -16.61
N ASN A 291 -27.53 -12.21 -16.68
CA ASN A 291 -27.65 -13.65 -16.41
C ASN A 291 -26.86 -14.11 -15.18
N TYR A 292 -25.95 -13.29 -14.66
CA TYR A 292 -25.08 -13.64 -13.53
C TYR A 292 -24.90 -12.47 -12.56
N THR A 293 -24.43 -12.76 -11.35
CA THR A 293 -24.30 -11.79 -10.25
C THR A 293 -22.96 -11.09 -10.19
N LEU A 294 -21.96 -11.60 -10.93
CA LEU A 294 -20.64 -10.99 -11.01
C LEU A 294 -20.72 -9.56 -11.57
N PRO A 295 -19.95 -8.60 -11.01
CA PRO A 295 -19.88 -7.25 -11.57
C PRO A 295 -19.35 -7.28 -13.01
N VAL A 296 -20.02 -6.56 -13.91
CA VAL A 296 -19.64 -6.45 -15.32
C VAL A 296 -19.29 -5.02 -15.69
N ILE A 297 -18.10 -4.84 -16.24
CA ILE A 297 -17.58 -3.58 -16.77
C ILE A 297 -17.51 -3.67 -18.29
N ASN A 298 -18.22 -2.78 -18.98
CA ASN A 298 -18.01 -2.55 -20.40
C ASN A 298 -16.74 -1.73 -20.62
N CYS A 299 -15.84 -2.24 -21.45
CA CYS A 299 -14.66 -1.53 -21.95
C CYS A 299 -14.57 -1.71 -23.46
N PRO A 300 -15.45 -1.05 -24.24
CA PRO A 300 -15.51 -1.25 -25.68
C PRO A 300 -14.25 -0.67 -26.36
N PRO A 301 -13.66 -1.35 -27.35
CA PRO A 301 -12.45 -0.90 -28.05
C PRO A 301 -12.79 0.17 -29.10
N VAL A 302 -13.36 1.28 -28.66
CA VAL A 302 -13.78 2.40 -29.52
C VAL A 302 -12.62 3.28 -29.94
N ASN A 303 -12.77 3.97 -31.07
CA ASN A 303 -11.86 5.02 -31.55
C ASN A 303 -12.66 6.30 -31.84
N GLU A 304 -11.97 7.38 -32.21
CA GLU A 304 -12.58 8.69 -32.45
C GLU A 304 -13.74 8.67 -33.45
N SER A 305 -13.69 7.80 -34.47
CA SER A 305 -14.73 7.73 -35.51
C SER A 305 -15.94 6.89 -35.12
N THR A 306 -15.83 6.02 -34.12
CA THR A 306 -16.87 5.05 -33.73
C THR A 306 -17.50 5.34 -32.37
N VAL A 307 -16.75 5.99 -31.46
CA VAL A 307 -17.18 6.21 -30.08
C VAL A 307 -18.52 6.92 -29.95
N SER A 308 -18.81 7.89 -30.83
CA SER A 308 -20.04 8.69 -30.77
C SER A 308 -21.32 7.88 -30.96
N THR A 309 -21.23 6.74 -31.66
CA THR A 309 -22.37 5.88 -31.98
C THR A 309 -22.35 4.60 -31.14
N ASP A 310 -21.21 3.92 -31.10
CA ASP A 310 -21.10 2.58 -30.51
C ASP A 310 -21.25 2.61 -28.97
N ILE A 311 -20.83 3.69 -28.30
CA ILE A 311 -20.85 3.78 -26.83
C ILE A 311 -22.26 3.63 -26.23
N TRP A 312 -23.29 4.05 -26.95
CA TRP A 312 -24.68 3.99 -26.47
C TRP A 312 -25.13 2.56 -26.19
N SER A 313 -24.58 1.59 -26.93
CA SER A 313 -24.82 0.16 -26.70
C SER A 313 -24.24 -0.36 -25.39
N SER A 314 -23.35 0.40 -24.72
CA SER A 314 -22.81 0.07 -23.39
C SER A 314 -23.46 0.90 -22.26
N LEU A 315 -24.00 2.08 -22.58
CA LEU A 315 -24.54 3.03 -21.59
C LEU A 315 -26.03 2.85 -21.28
N ARG A 316 -26.88 2.67 -22.30
CA ARG A 316 -28.33 2.66 -22.11
C ARG A 316 -28.88 1.23 -22.09
N MET A 317 -29.05 0.71 -20.87
CA MET A 317 -29.54 -0.65 -20.64
C MET A 317 -31.04 -0.71 -20.31
N PRO A 318 -31.70 -1.85 -20.55
CA PRO A 318 -33.01 -2.15 -19.97
C PRO A 318 -33.01 -2.09 -18.43
N SER A 319 -34.18 -1.96 -17.81
CA SER A 319 -34.32 -1.97 -16.35
C SER A 319 -33.85 -3.29 -15.74
N GLY A 320 -33.22 -3.22 -14.56
CA GLY A 320 -32.69 -4.40 -13.85
C GLY A 320 -31.27 -4.80 -14.24
N MET A 321 -30.63 -4.04 -15.13
CA MET A 321 -29.26 -4.28 -15.60
C MET A 321 -28.23 -3.43 -14.84
N GLY A 322 -27.12 -4.05 -14.43
CA GLY A 322 -26.07 -3.43 -13.60
C GLY A 322 -24.70 -3.27 -14.29
N CYS A 323 -24.63 -2.98 -15.59
CA CYS A 323 -23.34 -2.78 -16.27
C CYS A 323 -22.78 -1.37 -16.01
N SER A 324 -21.51 -1.28 -15.61
CA SER A 324 -20.76 -0.03 -15.68
C SER A 324 -20.05 0.09 -17.04
N THR A 325 -19.65 1.30 -17.43
CA THR A 325 -18.89 1.54 -18.67
C THR A 325 -17.70 2.45 -18.39
N VAL A 326 -16.54 2.07 -18.91
CA VAL A 326 -15.30 2.85 -18.95
C VAL A 326 -14.69 2.71 -20.34
N LEU A 327 -13.78 3.61 -20.73
CA LEU A 327 -13.27 3.67 -22.12
C LEU A 327 -11.78 3.34 -22.20
N GLY A 328 -11.02 3.65 -21.15
CA GLY A 328 -9.60 3.34 -21.05
C GLY A 328 -9.33 1.92 -20.57
N ALA A 329 -8.29 1.29 -21.12
CA ALA A 329 -7.83 -0.02 -20.66
C ALA A 329 -7.31 0.02 -19.21
N ASP A 330 -6.63 1.10 -18.83
CA ASP A 330 -6.19 1.39 -17.47
C ASP A 330 -7.38 1.74 -16.56
N GLU A 331 -8.37 2.47 -17.07
CA GLU A 331 -9.61 2.77 -16.35
C GLU A 331 -10.39 1.50 -16.00
N ALA A 332 -10.49 0.53 -16.92
CA ALA A 332 -11.12 -0.77 -16.68
C ALA A 332 -10.42 -1.55 -15.58
N ALA A 333 -9.10 -1.63 -15.64
CA ALA A 333 -8.32 -2.28 -14.59
C ALA A 333 -8.44 -1.57 -13.24
N MET A 334 -8.45 -0.23 -13.22
CA MET A 334 -8.63 0.56 -11.99
C MET A 334 -10.05 0.41 -11.41
N CYS A 335 -11.08 0.39 -12.27
CA CYS A 335 -12.46 0.16 -11.87
C CYS A 335 -12.62 -1.25 -11.25
N ALA A 336 -12.08 -2.26 -11.93
CA ALA A 336 -11.99 -3.63 -11.43
C ALA A 336 -11.27 -3.69 -10.07
N ALA A 337 -10.10 -3.06 -9.94
CA ALA A 337 -9.33 -3.04 -8.70
C ALA A 337 -10.13 -2.42 -7.54
N LYS A 338 -10.79 -1.28 -7.78
CA LYS A 338 -11.61 -0.60 -6.78
C LYS A 338 -12.76 -1.47 -6.26
N MET A 339 -13.44 -2.21 -7.15
CA MET A 339 -14.47 -3.18 -6.77
C MET A 339 -13.92 -4.31 -5.88
N MET A 340 -12.64 -4.66 -6.03
CA MET A 340 -12.02 -5.78 -5.34
C MET A 340 -11.32 -5.41 -4.03
N THR A 341 -11.16 -4.12 -3.72
CA THR A 341 -10.38 -3.67 -2.54
C THR A 341 -10.91 -4.16 -1.20
N SER A 342 -12.23 -4.40 -1.06
CA SER A 342 -12.82 -4.98 0.15
C SER A 342 -12.55 -6.47 0.31
N HIS A 343 -12.13 -7.15 -0.75
CA HIS A 343 -11.87 -8.58 -0.78
C HIS A 343 -10.38 -8.90 -0.63
N ASP A 344 -9.50 -7.95 -0.98
CA ASP A 344 -8.06 -8.19 -1.00
C ASP A 344 -7.24 -6.94 -0.62
N HIS A 345 -6.49 -7.06 0.48
CA HIS A 345 -5.66 -5.99 1.02
C HIS A 345 -4.47 -5.63 0.12
N MET A 346 -3.96 -6.57 -0.69
CA MET A 346 -2.91 -6.29 -1.68
C MET A 346 -3.43 -5.38 -2.78
N VAL A 347 -4.63 -5.67 -3.28
CA VAL A 347 -5.29 -4.82 -4.28
C VAL A 347 -5.57 -3.44 -3.69
N TYR A 348 -6.08 -3.38 -2.45
CA TYR A 348 -6.29 -2.11 -1.73
C TYR A 348 -5.00 -1.28 -1.62
N GLY A 349 -3.91 -1.89 -1.14
CA GLY A 349 -2.61 -1.23 -1.02
C GLY A 349 -2.07 -0.70 -2.35
N ARG A 350 -2.17 -1.50 -3.42
CA ARG A 350 -1.73 -1.10 -4.77
C ARG A 350 -2.56 0.03 -5.35
N VAL A 351 -3.88 0.05 -5.11
CA VAL A 351 -4.75 1.16 -5.51
C VAL A 351 -4.35 2.46 -4.80
N LEU A 352 -4.12 2.42 -3.48
CA LEU A 352 -3.66 3.59 -2.73
C LEU A 352 -2.30 4.09 -3.23
N ALA A 353 -1.34 3.18 -3.46
CA ALA A 353 -0.01 3.51 -3.98
C ALA A 353 -0.09 4.13 -5.38
N ALA A 354 -0.92 3.59 -6.28
CA ALA A 354 -1.12 4.15 -7.61
C ALA A 354 -1.66 5.58 -7.56
N GLN A 355 -2.65 5.84 -6.68
CA GLN A 355 -3.20 7.19 -6.47
C GLN A 355 -2.18 8.17 -5.90
N LEU A 356 -1.39 7.73 -4.92
CA LEU A 356 -0.30 8.52 -4.34
C LEU A 356 0.74 8.87 -5.40
N ASN A 357 1.17 7.90 -6.20
CA ASN A 357 2.16 8.10 -7.23
C ASN A 357 1.69 9.09 -8.32
N THR A 358 0.41 9.06 -8.69
CA THR A 358 -0.17 10.08 -9.57
C THR A 358 -0.10 11.47 -8.95
N ALA A 359 -0.45 11.61 -7.67
CA ALA A 359 -0.37 12.89 -6.97
C ALA A 359 1.08 13.41 -6.88
N ILE A 360 2.05 12.53 -6.62
CA ILE A 360 3.48 12.88 -6.60
C ILE A 360 3.95 13.31 -7.99
N LYS A 361 3.56 12.60 -9.06
CA LYS A 361 3.89 12.97 -10.43
C LYS A 361 3.38 14.36 -10.78
N LEU A 362 2.14 14.68 -10.40
CA LEU A 362 1.57 16.02 -10.62
C LEU A 362 2.31 17.10 -9.85
N ALA A 363 2.66 16.86 -8.57
CA ALA A 363 3.44 17.81 -7.78
C ALA A 363 4.83 18.07 -8.38
N LYS A 364 5.50 17.01 -8.87
CA LYS A 364 6.78 17.14 -9.58
C LYS A 364 6.64 17.90 -10.90
N ALA A 365 5.59 17.62 -11.67
CA ALA A 365 5.31 18.31 -12.92
C ALA A 365 5.07 19.81 -12.70
N ASP A 366 4.25 20.17 -11.71
CA ASP A 366 3.98 21.56 -11.35
C ASP A 366 5.27 22.32 -11.01
N ARG A 367 6.14 21.74 -10.16
CA ARG A 367 7.47 22.29 -9.88
C ARG A 367 8.30 22.49 -11.14
N SER A 368 8.34 21.49 -12.02
CA SER A 368 9.15 21.56 -13.25
C SER A 368 8.68 22.67 -14.20
N CYS A 369 7.38 22.98 -14.22
CA CYS A 369 6.78 24.00 -15.08
C CYS A 369 6.90 25.41 -14.50
N PHE A 370 6.80 25.57 -13.18
CA PHE A 370 6.64 26.89 -12.55
C PHE A 370 7.72 27.25 -11.51
N GLY A 371 8.68 26.35 -11.25
CA GLY A 371 9.65 26.50 -10.17
C GLY A 371 9.03 26.31 -8.78
N GLU A 372 9.82 26.52 -7.73
CA GLU A 372 9.28 26.62 -6.37
C GLU A 372 8.59 27.97 -6.19
N LYS A 373 7.25 28.00 -6.13
CA LYS A 373 6.55 29.18 -5.62
C LYS A 373 6.69 29.17 -4.10
N CYS A 374 7.35 30.19 -3.55
CA CYS A 374 7.47 30.46 -2.12
C CYS A 374 6.13 30.36 -1.39
#